data_AF-A0AAN7UUJ8-F1
#
_entry.id   AF-A0AAN7UUJ8-F1
#
_cell.length_a   1.000
_cell.length_b   1.000
_cell.length_c   1.000
_cell.angle_alpha   90.00
_cell.angle_beta   90.00
_cell.angle_gamma   90.00
#
_symmetry.space_group_name_H-M   'P 1'
#
loop_
_entity.id
_entity.type
_entity.pdbx_description
1 polymer ?
#
loop_
_entity_poly.entity_id
_entity_poly.type
_entity_poly.pdbx_seq_one_letter_code
_entity_poly.pdbx_strand_id
1 'polypeptide(L)'
;MLLYTSCGVGEACKEGPIGNPLVQLVVCAGFDFPHNSPNLETLKRIWRNFTTRLHPANDDDNSETANFPRPTPLTMSTSKVKTGQLWNKSKDDLIKQLGELKSELGQLRIQKITSSGSKLNKIHDLRKSIARVLTVVNLKQRQQLRLFYKNKKYLPLDLRPKQTRAIRRRLSPEEKSKTLEKTKKRATHFPRRKYGVKVR
;
A
#
# COMPACT_ATOMS: atom_id res chain seq x y z
N MET A 1 -48.21 -23.32 29.23
CA MET A 1 -46.78 -23.72 29.15
C MET A 1 -46.09 -22.65 28.30
N LEU A 2 -45.52 -21.53 28.79
CA LEU A 2 -44.39 -21.37 29.73
C LEU A 2 -43.29 -22.41 29.43
N LEU A 3 -42.08 -22.06 28.97
CA LEU A 3 -41.13 -21.00 29.39
C LEU A 3 -40.41 -20.41 28.14
N TYR A 4 -40.18 -19.11 27.91
CA TYR A 4 -39.45 -18.04 28.63
C TYR A 4 -37.93 -18.25 28.83
N THR A 5 -37.13 -17.54 28.02
CA THR A 5 -35.95 -16.69 28.37
C THR A 5 -35.48 -16.03 27.04
N SER A 6 -35.80 -14.78 26.70
CA SER A 6 -35.38 -13.47 27.26
C SER A 6 -33.90 -13.13 27.08
N CYS A 7 -33.64 -12.10 26.26
CA CYS A 7 -32.75 -10.92 26.46
C CYS A 7 -32.12 -10.50 25.12
N GLY A 8 -32.17 -9.26 24.63
CA GLY A 8 -32.71 -8.01 25.14
C GLY A 8 -32.70 -6.94 24.04
N VAL A 9 -33.63 -5.99 24.18
CA VAL A 9 -33.87 -4.82 23.33
C VAL A 9 -33.08 -3.63 23.89
N GLY A 10 -32.69 -2.68 23.04
CA GLY A 10 -32.24 -1.34 23.41
C GLY A 10 -30.76 -1.12 23.09
N GLU A 11 -30.26 0.00 22.58
CA GLU A 11 -30.81 1.35 22.50
C GLU A 11 -30.06 2.12 21.39
N ALA A 12 -30.75 3.12 20.84
CA ALA A 12 -30.16 4.16 20.00
C ALA A 12 -29.03 4.89 20.76
N CYS A 13 -27.86 5.02 20.12
CA CYS A 13 -26.85 5.99 20.54
C CYS A 13 -26.64 7.01 19.43
N LYS A 14 -26.96 8.24 19.80
CA LYS A 14 -26.94 9.49 19.05
C LYS A 14 -25.51 9.88 18.63
N GLU A 15 -25.46 10.83 17.71
CA GLU A 15 -24.28 11.57 17.29
C GLU A 15 -23.45 12.13 18.46
N GLY A 16 -22.13 12.13 18.31
CA GLY A 16 -21.15 12.77 19.20
C GLY A 16 -19.74 12.79 18.58
N PRO A 17 -18.87 13.75 18.94
CA PRO A 17 -18.08 14.50 17.97
C PRO A 17 -16.71 13.94 17.60
N ILE A 18 -16.23 14.45 16.47
CA ILE A 18 -14.88 14.37 15.90
C ILE A 18 -13.79 14.50 16.99
N GLY A 19 -13.09 13.40 17.26
CA GLY A 19 -11.90 13.33 18.10
C GLY A 19 -10.61 13.31 17.27
N ASN A 20 -9.65 14.16 17.64
CA ASN A 20 -8.35 14.36 17.02
C ASN A 20 -7.52 13.04 16.95
N PRO A 21 -6.90 12.67 15.80
CA PRO A 21 -6.14 11.43 15.64
C PRO A 21 -4.92 11.27 16.58
N LEU A 22 -4.53 12.32 17.31
CA LEU A 22 -3.48 12.26 18.33
C LEU A 22 -3.88 11.48 19.59
N VAL A 23 -5.17 11.39 19.92
CA VAL A 23 -5.63 10.73 21.17
C VAL A 23 -5.58 9.20 21.04
N GLN A 24 -5.75 8.67 19.83
CA GLN A 24 -5.78 7.22 19.58
C GLN A 24 -4.41 6.54 19.79
N LEU A 25 -3.31 7.30 19.81
CA LEU A 25 -1.94 6.76 19.89
C LEU A 25 -1.43 6.58 21.34
N VAL A 26 -2.12 7.15 22.33
CA VAL A 26 -1.67 7.13 23.75
C VAL A 26 -2.21 5.92 24.53
N VAL A 27 -3.28 5.27 24.08
CA VAL A 27 -3.94 4.19 24.86
C VAL A 27 -3.23 2.82 24.74
N CYS A 28 -2.18 2.67 23.92
CA CYS A 28 -1.48 1.40 23.71
C CYS A 28 -0.15 1.21 24.48
N ALA A 29 0.25 2.14 25.34
CA ALA A 29 1.40 1.95 26.23
C ALA A 29 0.92 2.06 27.68
N GLY A 30 0.85 0.92 28.38
CA GLY A 30 0.38 0.83 29.77
C GLY A 30 1.21 1.69 30.72
N PHE A 31 0.80 2.94 30.88
CA PHE A 31 1.34 3.88 31.85
C PHE A 31 0.16 4.40 32.66
N ASP A 32 0.08 4.00 33.92
CA ASP A 32 -0.92 4.49 34.86
C ASP A 32 -0.80 6.01 34.99
N PHE A 33 -1.79 6.74 34.46
CA PHE A 33 -1.89 8.18 34.60
C PHE A 33 -2.66 8.50 35.89
N PRO A 34 -2.08 9.21 36.87
CA PRO A 34 -2.82 9.68 38.02
C PRO A 34 -3.89 10.69 37.60
N HIS A 35 -5.07 10.57 38.22
CA HIS A 35 -6.23 11.44 38.09
C HIS A 35 -5.92 12.89 38.52
N ASN A 36 -5.26 13.67 37.67
CA ASN A 36 -5.39 15.13 37.69
C ASN A 36 -4.89 15.72 36.35
N SER A 37 -5.78 16.43 35.64
CA SER A 37 -5.54 16.96 34.29
C SER A 37 -4.37 17.96 34.27
N PRO A 38 -3.23 17.65 33.62
CA PRO A 38 -2.13 18.59 33.54
C PRO A 38 -2.44 19.73 32.56
N ASN A 39 -2.19 20.97 33.00
CA ASN A 39 -2.28 22.18 32.19
C ASN A 39 -1.46 22.05 30.88
N LEU A 40 -1.93 22.71 29.81
CA LEU A 40 -1.30 22.77 28.49
C LEU A 40 0.22 23.10 28.53
N GLU A 41 0.68 23.87 29.52
CA GLU A 41 2.11 24.15 29.75
C GLU A 41 2.92 22.92 30.18
N THR A 42 2.33 22.04 31.00
CA THR A 42 2.97 20.83 31.49
C THR A 42 3.20 19.83 30.34
N LEU A 43 2.24 19.71 29.43
CA LEU A 43 2.36 18.88 28.22
C LEU A 43 3.41 19.43 27.23
N LYS A 44 3.48 20.76 27.06
CA LYS A 44 4.51 21.41 26.25
C LYS A 44 5.92 21.25 26.84
N ARG A 45 6.03 21.19 28.17
CA ARG A 45 7.31 20.99 28.88
C ARG A 45 7.80 19.54 28.75
N ILE A 46 6.89 18.56 28.83
CA ILE A 46 7.19 17.14 28.56
C ILE A 46 7.67 16.96 27.10
N TRP A 47 7.02 17.63 26.14
CA TRP A 47 7.42 17.57 24.73
C TRP A 47 8.79 18.23 24.45
N ARG A 48 9.08 19.38 25.08
CA ARG A 48 10.41 20.03 24.97
C ARG A 48 11.55 19.17 25.52
N ASN A 49 11.32 18.46 26.63
CA ASN A 49 12.31 17.55 27.21
C ASN A 49 12.48 16.24 26.43
N PHE A 50 11.54 15.89 25.53
CA PHE A 50 11.66 14.75 24.64
C PHE A 50 12.56 15.07 23.43
N THR A 51 12.55 16.32 22.95
CA THR A 51 13.33 16.76 21.79
C THR A 51 14.81 17.08 22.08
N THR A 52 15.20 17.27 23.35
CA THR A 52 16.61 17.43 23.74
C THR A 52 17.32 16.11 24.01
N ARG A 53 16.64 14.97 23.84
CA ARG A 53 17.23 13.63 23.94
C ARG A 53 17.48 12.98 22.57
N LEU A 54 17.66 13.79 21.53
CA LEU A 54 18.05 13.33 20.19
C LEU A 54 18.97 14.37 19.53
N HIS A 55 20.12 14.60 20.15
CA HIS A 55 21.32 14.99 19.41
C HIS A 55 22.40 13.95 19.72
N PRO A 56 22.93 13.24 18.71
CA PRO A 56 23.98 12.25 18.94
C PRO A 56 25.26 12.97 19.37
N ALA A 57 25.87 12.48 20.45
CA ALA A 57 27.28 12.69 20.69
C ALA A 57 28.06 12.10 19.52
N ASN A 58 29.06 12.83 19.03
CA ASN A 58 30.06 12.27 18.15
C ASN A 58 30.95 11.39 19.03
N ASP A 59 30.67 10.09 19.05
CA ASP A 59 31.60 9.08 19.54
C ASP A 59 32.36 8.53 18.33
N ASP A 60 33.64 8.90 18.26
CA ASP A 60 34.63 8.32 17.36
C ASP A 60 34.91 6.87 17.80
N ASP A 61 34.03 5.94 17.43
CA ASP A 61 34.28 4.51 17.59
C ASP A 61 34.11 3.80 16.24
N ASN A 62 35.27 3.59 15.62
CA ASN A 62 35.64 2.60 14.62
C ASN A 62 34.55 1.55 14.32
N SER A 63 33.56 1.91 13.51
CA SER A 63 32.57 0.95 13.02
C SER A 63 33.20 0.15 11.90
N GLU A 64 33.57 -1.10 12.18
CA GLU A 64 33.54 -2.15 11.17
C GLU A 64 32.20 -2.00 10.45
N THR A 65 32.26 -1.49 9.22
CA THR A 65 31.09 -1.47 8.34
C THR A 65 30.59 -2.91 8.33
N ALA A 66 29.45 -3.14 8.98
CA ALA A 66 28.73 -4.38 8.90
C ALA A 66 28.34 -4.56 7.44
N ASN A 67 29.27 -5.15 6.69
CA ASN A 67 29.07 -5.67 5.35
C ASN A 67 28.07 -6.80 5.52
N PHE A 68 26.78 -6.44 5.56
CA PHE A 68 25.71 -7.40 5.34
C PHE A 68 26.11 -8.16 4.09
N PRO A 69 26.27 -9.50 4.16
CA PRO A 69 26.70 -10.25 3.00
C PRO A 69 25.68 -9.97 1.90
N ARG A 70 26.11 -9.23 0.88
CA ARG A 70 25.30 -8.97 -0.31
C ARG A 70 24.84 -10.35 -0.76
N PRO A 71 23.52 -10.61 -0.90
CA PRO A 71 23.06 -11.93 -1.27
C PRO A 71 23.79 -12.31 -2.55
N THR A 72 24.64 -13.34 -2.45
CA THR A 72 25.41 -13.84 -3.58
C THR A 72 24.43 -14.11 -4.70
N PRO A 73 24.66 -13.61 -5.93
CA PRO A 73 23.74 -13.84 -7.02
C PRO A 73 23.59 -15.35 -7.19
N LEU A 74 22.42 -15.87 -6.81
CA LEU A 74 22.09 -17.28 -6.90
C LEU A 74 22.42 -17.71 -8.33
N THR A 75 23.36 -18.65 -8.43
CA THR A 75 23.82 -19.26 -9.68
C THR A 75 22.63 -19.49 -10.60
N MET A 76 22.61 -18.80 -11.73
CA MET A 76 21.51 -18.85 -12.69
C MET A 76 21.37 -20.28 -13.20
N SER A 77 20.37 -21.02 -12.72
CA SER A 77 19.96 -22.26 -13.35
C SER A 77 19.54 -21.94 -14.79
N THR A 78 20.20 -22.58 -15.75
CA THR A 78 20.04 -22.38 -17.21
C THR A 78 18.61 -22.61 -17.72
N SER A 79 17.74 -23.17 -16.89
CA SER A 79 16.33 -23.52 -17.16
C SER A 79 15.31 -22.44 -16.75
N LYS A 80 15.77 -21.31 -16.17
CA LYS A 80 14.88 -20.26 -15.68
C LYS A 80 14.55 -19.23 -16.76
N VAL A 81 13.28 -19.19 -17.21
CA VAL A 81 12.80 -18.16 -18.15
C VAL A 81 12.91 -16.77 -17.53
N LYS A 82 13.69 -15.88 -18.15
CA LYS A 82 13.90 -14.50 -17.69
C LYS A 82 12.79 -13.59 -18.22
N THR A 83 12.15 -12.83 -17.32
CA THR A 83 11.01 -11.97 -17.68
C THR A 83 11.36 -10.91 -18.73
N GLY A 84 12.58 -10.36 -18.70
CA GLY A 84 13.02 -9.36 -19.68
C GLY A 84 12.97 -9.85 -21.13
N GLN A 85 13.23 -11.14 -21.37
CA GLN A 85 13.17 -11.74 -22.71
C GLN A 85 11.74 -11.95 -23.20
N LEU A 86 10.75 -12.03 -22.30
CA LEU A 86 9.35 -12.28 -22.65
C LEU A 86 8.63 -11.03 -23.17
N TRP A 87 9.10 -9.83 -22.77
CA TRP A 87 8.49 -8.57 -23.20
C TRP A 87 8.60 -8.33 -24.70
N ASN A 88 9.71 -8.76 -25.31
CA ASN A 88 9.98 -8.56 -26.74
C ASN A 88 9.30 -9.60 -27.66
N LYS A 89 8.69 -10.65 -27.11
CA LYS A 89 8.04 -11.72 -27.89
C LYS A 89 6.57 -11.37 -28.21
N SER A 90 6.06 -11.91 -29.31
CA SER A 90 4.64 -11.77 -29.68
C SER A 90 3.72 -12.53 -28.71
N LYS A 91 2.42 -12.20 -28.70
CA LYS A 91 1.43 -12.90 -27.86
C LYS A 91 1.33 -14.38 -28.23
N ASP A 92 1.36 -14.69 -29.51
CA ASP A 92 1.19 -16.06 -30.01
C ASP A 92 2.39 -16.93 -29.65
N ASP A 93 3.60 -16.37 -29.73
CA ASP A 93 4.83 -17.06 -29.29
C ASP A 93 4.82 -17.36 -27.79
N LEU A 94 4.29 -16.44 -26.97
CA LEU A 94 4.14 -16.65 -25.53
C LEU A 94 3.13 -17.76 -25.20
N ILE A 95 2.06 -17.90 -26.00
CA ILE A 95 1.07 -18.97 -25.83
C ILE A 95 1.66 -20.34 -26.21
N LYS A 96 2.46 -20.39 -27.28
CA LYS A 96 3.20 -21.61 -27.67
C LYS A 96 4.17 -22.03 -26.57
N GLN A 97 5.02 -21.11 -26.09
CA GLN A 97 5.94 -21.34 -24.98
C GLN A 97 5.22 -21.78 -23.69
N LEU A 98 4.04 -21.22 -23.43
CA LEU A 98 3.21 -21.65 -22.30
C LEU A 98 2.72 -23.10 -22.44
N GLY A 99 2.36 -23.52 -23.65
CA GLY A 99 1.96 -24.90 -23.95
C GLY A 99 3.09 -25.90 -23.69
N GLU A 100 4.29 -25.61 -24.21
CA GLU A 100 5.48 -26.42 -24.00
C GLU A 100 5.83 -26.59 -22.51
N LEU A 101 5.88 -25.48 -21.76
CA LEU A 101 6.17 -25.49 -20.32
C LEU A 101 5.14 -26.29 -19.51
N LYS A 102 3.86 -26.27 -19.92
CA LYS A 102 2.80 -27.04 -19.27
C LYS A 102 2.96 -28.55 -19.52
N SER A 103 3.28 -28.93 -20.76
CA SER A 103 3.53 -30.33 -21.12
C SER A 103 4.73 -30.90 -20.37
N GLU A 104 5.85 -30.15 -20.30
CA GLU A 104 7.04 -30.55 -19.54
C GLU A 104 6.73 -30.70 -18.04
N LEU A 105 5.98 -29.74 -17.46
CA LEU A 105 5.54 -29.84 -16.08
C LEU A 105 4.64 -31.06 -15.84
N GLY A 106 3.77 -31.40 -16.78
CA GLY A 106 2.91 -32.59 -16.73
C GLY A 106 3.73 -33.88 -16.67
N GLN A 107 4.73 -34.00 -17.56
CA GLN A 107 5.65 -35.15 -17.59
C GLN A 107 6.42 -35.29 -16.28
N LEU A 108 6.97 -34.18 -15.74
CA LEU A 108 7.71 -34.21 -14.49
C LEU A 108 6.85 -34.53 -13.27
N ARG A 109 5.54 -34.21 -13.30
CA ARG A 109 4.59 -34.60 -12.24
C ARG A 109 4.32 -36.10 -12.24
N ILE A 110 4.17 -36.72 -13.41
CA ILE A 110 4.04 -38.17 -13.54
C ILE A 110 5.34 -38.84 -13.07
N GLN A 111 6.49 -38.34 -13.53
CA GLN A 111 7.80 -38.86 -13.14
C GLN A 111 8.06 -38.77 -11.63
N LYS A 112 7.52 -37.75 -10.96
CA LYS A 112 7.61 -37.61 -9.50
C LYS A 112 6.97 -38.77 -8.74
N ILE A 113 5.93 -39.38 -9.30
CA ILE A 113 5.22 -40.51 -8.67
C ILE A 113 6.01 -41.81 -8.88
N THR A 114 6.56 -42.02 -10.08
CA THR A 114 7.28 -43.26 -10.42
C THR A 114 8.72 -43.30 -9.91
N SER A 115 9.42 -42.16 -9.81
CA SER A 115 10.84 -42.14 -9.44
C SER A 115 11.30 -40.82 -8.78
N SER A 116 12.08 -40.91 -7.70
CA SER A 116 12.61 -39.77 -6.95
C SER A 116 13.99 -39.32 -7.47
N GLY A 117 14.07 -38.88 -8.74
CA GLY A 117 15.32 -38.44 -9.38
C GLY A 117 15.65 -36.94 -9.18
N SER A 118 16.91 -36.55 -9.42
CA SER A 118 17.41 -35.17 -9.36
C SER A 118 16.78 -34.21 -10.40
N LYS A 119 16.03 -34.74 -11.38
CA LYS A 119 15.25 -33.97 -12.37
C LYS A 119 14.03 -33.25 -11.75
N LEU A 120 13.62 -33.61 -10.52
CA LEU A 120 12.45 -33.06 -9.83
C LEU A 120 12.63 -31.62 -9.32
N ASN A 121 13.88 -31.17 -9.12
CA ASN A 121 14.18 -29.80 -8.70
C ASN A 121 13.70 -28.75 -9.72
N LYS A 122 13.54 -29.15 -10.99
CA LYS A 122 13.02 -28.30 -12.08
C LYS A 122 11.53 -27.97 -11.93
N ILE A 123 10.75 -28.74 -11.18
CA ILE A 123 9.29 -28.53 -11.02
C ILE A 123 9.00 -27.13 -10.45
N HIS A 124 9.78 -26.71 -9.46
CA HIS A 124 9.64 -25.40 -8.85
C HIS A 124 9.92 -24.27 -9.85
N ASP A 125 10.99 -24.41 -10.64
CA ASP A 125 11.40 -23.39 -11.62
C ASP A 125 10.42 -23.30 -12.79
N LEU A 126 9.90 -24.43 -13.28
CA LEU A 126 8.86 -24.46 -14.32
C LEU A 126 7.56 -23.80 -13.87
N ARG A 127 7.10 -24.03 -12.63
CA ARG A 127 5.93 -23.34 -12.07
C ARG A 127 6.13 -21.82 -12.07
N LYS A 128 7.33 -21.35 -11.69
CA LYS A 128 7.68 -19.93 -11.73
C LYS A 128 7.76 -19.40 -13.16
N SER A 129 8.31 -20.17 -14.10
CA SER A 129 8.38 -19.79 -15.52
C SER A 129 6.99 -19.65 -16.14
N ILE A 130 6.07 -20.61 -15.89
CA ILE A 130 4.66 -20.53 -16.32
C ILE A 130 3.99 -19.28 -15.76
N ALA A 131 4.16 -19.01 -14.47
CA ALA A 131 3.59 -17.83 -13.82
C ALA A 131 4.10 -16.52 -14.45
N ARG A 132 5.40 -16.44 -14.79
CA ARG A 132 5.98 -15.26 -15.48
C ARG A 132 5.37 -15.06 -16.86
N VAL A 133 5.23 -16.11 -17.67
CA VAL A 133 4.63 -16.02 -19.01
C VAL A 133 3.18 -15.54 -18.94
N LEU A 134 2.35 -16.15 -18.08
CA LEU A 134 0.96 -15.73 -17.85
C LEU A 134 0.88 -14.27 -17.38
N THR A 135 1.78 -13.86 -16.49
CA THR A 135 1.84 -12.48 -16.01
C THR A 135 2.09 -11.50 -17.16
N VAL A 136 3.07 -11.75 -18.02
CA VAL A 136 3.39 -10.88 -19.17
C VAL A 136 2.22 -10.83 -20.16
N VAL A 137 1.58 -11.96 -20.46
CA VAL A 137 0.39 -12.01 -21.34
C VAL A 137 -0.74 -11.15 -20.77
N ASN A 138 -1.06 -11.32 -19.49
CA ASN A 138 -2.12 -10.56 -18.81
C ASN A 138 -1.79 -9.05 -18.75
N LEU A 139 -0.53 -8.69 -18.53
CA LEU A 139 -0.09 -7.29 -18.53
C LEU A 139 -0.25 -6.65 -19.92
N LYS A 140 0.20 -7.32 -20.98
CA LYS A 140 0.03 -6.84 -22.37
C LYS A 140 -1.44 -6.66 -22.73
N GLN A 141 -2.29 -7.63 -22.40
CA GLN A 141 -3.73 -7.52 -22.61
C GLN A 141 -4.34 -6.32 -21.87
N ARG A 142 -4.00 -6.14 -20.58
CA ARG A 142 -4.49 -5.00 -19.80
C ARG A 142 -3.98 -3.66 -20.31
N GLN A 143 -2.73 -3.59 -20.78
CA GLN A 143 -2.18 -2.39 -21.41
C GLN A 143 -2.94 -2.03 -22.69
N GLN A 144 -3.20 -3.01 -23.55
CA GLN A 144 -4.00 -2.80 -24.77
C GLN A 144 -5.43 -2.31 -24.46
N LEU A 145 -6.08 -2.91 -23.46
CA LEU A 145 -7.40 -2.46 -23.01
C LEU A 145 -7.36 -1.03 -22.46
N ARG A 146 -6.31 -0.66 -21.71
CA ARG A 146 -6.13 0.72 -21.23
C ARG A 146 -5.99 1.72 -22.37
N LEU A 147 -5.30 1.35 -23.45
CA LEU A 147 -5.21 2.19 -24.65
C LEU A 147 -6.57 2.35 -25.32
N PHE A 148 -7.32 1.25 -25.48
CA PHE A 148 -8.66 1.28 -26.10
C PHE A 148 -9.70 2.06 -25.30
N TYR A 149 -9.63 2.03 -23.96
CA TYR A 149 -10.52 2.80 -23.07
C TYR A 149 -9.94 4.18 -22.67
N LYS A 150 -8.79 4.57 -23.21
CA LYS A 150 -8.23 5.90 -23.00
C LYS A 150 -9.23 6.93 -23.54
N ASN A 151 -9.59 7.91 -22.72
CA ASN A 151 -10.56 8.99 -23.03
C ASN A 151 -12.05 8.59 -23.04
N LYS A 152 -12.40 7.33 -22.82
CA LYS A 152 -13.82 6.95 -22.65
C LYS A 152 -14.29 7.34 -21.25
N LYS A 153 -15.47 7.94 -21.14
CA LYS A 153 -16.06 8.38 -19.86
C LYS A 153 -16.18 7.23 -18.85
N TYR A 154 -16.58 6.05 -19.30
CA TYR A 154 -16.81 4.89 -18.44
C TYR A 154 -15.75 3.82 -18.64
N LEU A 155 -15.01 3.52 -17.57
CA LEU A 155 -14.06 2.42 -17.51
C LEU A 155 -14.68 1.19 -16.84
N PRO A 156 -14.33 -0.03 -17.29
CA PRO A 156 -14.69 -1.26 -16.60
C PRO A 156 -14.05 -1.30 -15.20
N LEU A 157 -14.69 -2.03 -14.27
CA LEU A 157 -14.32 -2.09 -12.85
C LEU A 157 -12.85 -2.46 -12.60
N ASP A 158 -12.26 -3.32 -13.44
CA ASP A 158 -10.87 -3.78 -13.33
C ASP A 158 -9.82 -2.75 -13.74
N LEU A 159 -10.21 -1.78 -14.56
CA LEU A 159 -9.34 -0.69 -15.02
C LEU A 159 -9.50 0.58 -14.18
N ARG A 160 -10.52 0.65 -13.31
CA ARG A 160 -10.69 1.77 -12.37
C ARG A 160 -9.52 1.84 -11.39
N PRO A 161 -9.11 3.06 -11.00
CA PRO A 161 -8.09 3.23 -9.97
C PRO A 161 -8.55 2.56 -8.67
N LYS A 162 -7.65 1.80 -8.04
CA LYS A 162 -7.92 1.15 -6.75
C LYS A 162 -7.78 2.19 -5.63
N GLN A 163 -8.91 2.77 -5.25
CA GLN A 163 -9.04 3.74 -4.15
C GLN A 163 -10.13 3.28 -3.18
N THR A 164 -10.05 3.73 -1.93
CA THR A 164 -11.09 3.44 -0.93
C THR A 164 -12.43 4.07 -1.34
N ARG A 165 -13.54 3.54 -0.83
CA ARG A 165 -14.89 4.04 -1.14
C ARG A 165 -15.07 5.50 -0.70
N ALA A 166 -14.51 5.88 0.44
CA ALA A 166 -14.52 7.26 0.92
C ALA A 166 -13.81 8.21 -0.06
N ILE A 167 -12.62 7.83 -0.56
CA ILE A 167 -11.89 8.64 -1.55
C ILE A 167 -12.65 8.76 -2.88
N ARG A 168 -13.36 7.72 -3.31
CA ARG A 168 -14.17 7.78 -4.54
C ARG A 168 -15.42 8.65 -4.42
N ARG A 169 -15.95 8.82 -3.20
CA ARG A 169 -17.17 9.60 -2.93
C ARG A 169 -16.89 11.06 -2.56
N ARG A 170 -15.67 11.40 -2.14
CA ARG A 170 -15.29 12.78 -1.87
C ARG A 170 -15.42 13.62 -3.14
N LEU A 171 -15.72 14.91 -2.98
CA LEU A 171 -15.74 15.86 -4.10
C LEU A 171 -14.40 15.88 -4.84
N SER A 172 -14.44 16.07 -6.16
CA SER A 172 -13.23 16.31 -6.94
C SER A 172 -12.54 17.60 -6.46
N PRO A 173 -11.21 17.74 -6.59
CA PRO A 173 -10.50 18.95 -6.19
C PRO A 173 -11.02 20.19 -6.92
N GLU A 174 -11.41 20.03 -8.19
CA GLU A 174 -12.03 21.08 -8.99
C GLU A 174 -13.36 21.53 -8.39
N GLU A 175 -14.28 20.61 -8.12
CA GLU A 175 -15.56 20.93 -7.47
C GLU A 175 -15.37 21.55 -6.08
N LYS A 176 -14.42 21.04 -5.29
CA LYS A 176 -14.09 21.59 -3.98
C LYS A 176 -13.54 23.01 -4.07
N SER A 177 -12.82 23.33 -5.14
CA SER A 177 -12.24 24.67 -5.38
C SER A 177 -13.22 25.65 -6.02
N LYS A 178 -14.39 25.19 -6.50
CA LYS A 178 -15.40 26.08 -7.09
C LYS A 178 -15.91 27.05 -6.02
N THR A 179 -15.52 28.31 -6.17
CA THR A 179 -16.04 29.43 -5.37
C THR A 179 -16.90 30.33 -6.26
N LEU A 180 -17.90 30.97 -5.67
CA LEU A 180 -18.75 31.96 -6.36
C LEU A 180 -17.88 33.11 -6.90
N GLU A 181 -18.29 33.74 -8.01
CA GLU A 181 -17.57 34.88 -8.58
C GLU A 181 -17.45 36.04 -7.58
N LYS A 182 -18.51 36.28 -6.79
CA LYS A 182 -18.52 37.28 -5.71
C LYS A 182 -17.41 37.03 -4.69
N THR A 183 -17.23 35.77 -4.25
CA THR A 183 -16.15 35.39 -3.34
C THR A 183 -14.77 35.50 -3.98
N LYS A 184 -14.62 35.13 -5.26
CA LYS A 184 -13.36 35.31 -6.00
C LYS A 184 -12.95 36.77 -6.04
N LYS A 185 -13.86 37.66 -6.47
CA LYS A 185 -13.63 39.11 -6.48
C LYS A 185 -13.22 39.62 -5.09
N ARG A 186 -13.93 39.23 -4.04
CA ARG A 186 -13.57 39.62 -2.66
C ARG A 186 -12.16 39.16 -2.27
N ALA A 187 -11.80 37.92 -2.57
CA ALA A 187 -10.48 37.37 -2.25
C ALA A 187 -9.34 38.05 -3.04
N THR A 188 -9.58 38.41 -4.31
CA THR A 188 -8.62 39.16 -5.13
C THR A 188 -8.39 40.57 -4.61
N HIS A 189 -9.47 41.29 -4.27
CA HIS A 189 -9.37 42.69 -3.82
C HIS A 189 -8.88 42.82 -2.37
N PHE A 190 -9.30 41.90 -1.49
CA PHE A 190 -8.98 41.92 -0.06
C PHE A 190 -8.34 40.59 0.39
N PRO A 191 -7.11 40.28 -0.06
CA PRO A 191 -6.40 39.11 0.43
C PRO A 191 -6.02 39.30 1.90
N ARG A 192 -6.01 38.22 2.68
CA ARG A 192 -5.48 38.26 4.04
C ARG A 192 -3.99 38.54 3.99
N ARG A 193 -3.59 39.75 4.41
CA ARG A 193 -2.19 40.17 4.49
C ARG A 193 -1.61 39.76 5.84
N LYS A 194 -0.34 39.37 5.87
CA LYS A 194 0.42 39.14 7.11
C LYS A 194 0.96 40.48 7.59
N TYR A 195 0.79 40.81 8.87
CA TYR A 195 1.32 42.02 9.50
C TYR A 195 1.78 41.71 10.93
N GLY A 196 2.73 42.51 11.45
CA GLY A 196 3.19 42.46 12.83
C GLY A 196 2.73 43.69 13.60
N VAL A 197 2.40 43.52 14.88
CA VAL A 197 2.05 44.62 15.78
C VAL A 197 3.26 44.92 16.65
N LYS A 198 3.71 46.18 16.68
CA LYS A 198 4.80 46.60 17.56
C LYS A 198 4.29 46.60 19.00
N VAL A 199 4.99 45.89 19.89
CA VAL A 199 4.75 45.95 21.33
C VAL A 199 5.20 47.32 21.82
N ARG A 200 4.33 47.98 22.62
CA ARG A 200 4.59 49.29 23.21
C ARG A 200 5.59 49.20 24.34
#